data_AF-A0A818GHU6-F1
#
_entry.id   AF-A0A818GHU6-F1
#
_cell.length_a   1.000
_cell.length_b   1.000
_cell.length_c   1.000
_cell.angle_alpha   90.00
_cell.angle_beta   90.00
_cell.angle_gamma   90.00
#
_symmetry.space_group_name_H-M   'P 1'
#
loop_
_entity.id
_entity.type
_entity.pdbx_description
1 polymer ?
#
loop_
_entity_poly.entity_id
_entity_poly.type
_entity_poly.pdbx_seq_one_letter_code
_entity_poly.pdbx_strand_id
1 'polypeptide(L)'
;TSIYHKPSADPYYLPYTSDHPHSIHRNIPYNALLRTARLCSNLHDFHLERLRILVSLLLNNYPPAFIRNQFLRFFQVNKADTLIKRFDDQLYQQLHQKLLHQPTKREIGKNAIKKDPILFPPVLQT
;
A
#
# COMPACT_ATOMS: atom_id res chain seq x y z
N THR A 1 -8.24 4.13 -13.53
CA THR A 1 -9.32 3.91 -12.54
C THR A 1 -9.07 4.76 -11.31
N SER A 2 -10.14 5.25 -10.67
CA SER A 2 -10.08 6.01 -9.42
C SER A 2 -10.66 5.20 -8.27
N ILE A 3 -10.35 5.58 -7.02
CA ILE A 3 -10.92 4.93 -5.84
C ILE A 3 -12.29 5.53 -5.57
N TYR A 4 -13.29 4.67 -5.50
CA TYR A 4 -14.62 5.07 -5.05
C TYR A 4 -14.63 5.17 -3.52
N HIS A 5 -14.97 6.35 -3.01
CA HIS A 5 -15.22 6.60 -1.60
C HIS A 5 -16.70 6.75 -1.37
N LYS A 6 -17.25 5.97 -0.42
CA LYS A 6 -18.66 6.10 -0.05
C LYS A 6 -18.84 7.44 0.67
N PRO A 7 -19.78 8.30 0.23
CA PRO A 7 -19.93 9.66 0.79
C PRO A 7 -20.32 9.67 2.27
N SER A 8 -20.95 8.60 2.76
CA SER A 8 -21.36 8.47 4.16
C SER A 8 -20.33 7.77 5.04
N ALA A 9 -19.19 7.34 4.49
CA ALA A 9 -18.18 6.60 5.24
C ALA A 9 -16.94 7.48 5.37
N ASP A 10 -16.65 7.89 6.60
CA ASP A 10 -15.38 8.55 6.88
C ASP A 10 -14.24 7.54 6.73
N PRO A 11 -13.13 7.91 6.06
CA PRO A 11 -11.94 7.07 5.99
C PRO A 11 -11.32 6.96 7.39
N TYR A 12 -11.69 5.89 8.11
CA TYR A 12 -11.20 5.65 9.45
C TYR A 12 -9.82 5.02 9.42
N TYR A 13 -8.82 5.78 9.87
CA TYR A 13 -7.52 5.25 10.27
C TYR A 13 -7.47 5.17 11.78
N LEU A 14 -6.77 4.17 12.30
CA LEU A 14 -6.50 4.05 13.73
C LEU A 14 -5.72 5.29 14.22
N PRO A 15 -6.21 6.04 15.22
CA PRO A 15 -5.51 7.19 15.79
C PRO A 15 -4.11 6.85 16.29
N TYR A 16 -3.14 7.75 16.14
CA TYR A 16 -1.76 7.52 16.59
C TYR A 16 -1.62 7.38 18.11
N THR A 17 -2.58 7.94 18.86
CA THR A 17 -2.64 7.90 20.32
C THR A 17 -3.26 6.62 20.87
N SER A 18 -3.73 5.71 20.01
CA SER A 18 -4.29 4.43 20.45
C SER A 18 -3.22 3.53 21.08
N ASP A 19 -3.59 2.67 22.01
CA ASP A 19 -2.70 1.71 22.68
C ASP A 19 -2.37 0.50 21.79
N HIS A 20 -1.83 0.76 20.60
CA HIS A 20 -1.47 -0.26 19.62
C HIS A 20 0.04 -0.24 19.37
N PRO A 21 0.64 -1.39 19.03
CA PRO A 21 2.07 -1.43 18.73
C PRO A 21 2.48 -0.46 17.63
N HIS A 22 3.65 0.17 17.78
CA HIS A 22 4.20 1.07 16.75
C HIS A 22 4.32 0.42 15.37
N SER A 23 4.48 -0.91 15.30
CA SER A 23 4.50 -1.66 14.05
C SER A 23 3.19 -1.51 13.25
N ILE A 24 2.04 -1.43 13.94
CA ILE A 24 0.72 -1.21 13.33
C ILE A 24 0.65 0.19 12.76
N HIS A 25 0.94 1.21 13.58
CA HIS A 25 0.98 2.61 13.14
C HIS A 25 1.92 2.84 11.96
N ARG A 26 3.07 2.17 11.94
CA ARG A 26 4.03 2.24 10.84
C ARG A 26 3.50 1.64 9.54
N ASN A 27 2.73 0.56 9.64
CA ASN A 27 2.22 -0.15 8.47
C ASN A 27 0.99 0.53 7.86
N ILE A 28 0.22 1.30 8.63
CA ILE A 28 -0.99 1.99 8.14
C ILE A 28 -0.68 2.90 6.94
N PRO A 29 0.24 3.90 7.02
CA PRO A 29 0.52 4.79 5.89
C PRO A 29 1.09 4.04 4.68
N TYR A 30 1.99 3.07 4.93
CA TYR A 30 2.61 2.29 3.85
C TYR A 30 1.57 1.44 3.10
N ASN A 31 0.70 0.74 3.83
CA ASN A 31 -0.33 -0.11 3.22
C ASN A 31 -1.41 0.72 2.53
N ALA A 32 -1.76 1.89 3.07
CA ALA A 32 -2.67 2.82 2.41
C ALA A 32 -2.12 3.23 1.04
N LEU A 33 -0.85 3.66 0.97
CA LEU A 33 -0.20 4.00 -0.29
C LEU A 33 -0.11 2.81 -1.25
N LEU A 34 0.30 1.64 -0.76
CA LEU A 34 0.38 0.44 -1.58
C LEU A 34 -0.97 0.07 -2.20
N ARG A 35 -2.05 0.18 -1.43
CA ARG A 35 -3.42 -0.04 -1.92
C ARG A 35 -3.78 1.00 -2.99
N THR A 36 -3.51 2.29 -2.74
CA THR A 36 -3.81 3.33 -3.73
C THR A 36 -3.05 3.14 -5.03
N ALA A 37 -1.75 2.83 -4.98
CA ALA A 37 -0.94 2.60 -6.17
C ALA A 37 -1.42 1.40 -6.99
N ARG A 38 -2.03 0.39 -6.36
CA ARG A 38 -2.63 -0.76 -7.06
C ARG A 38 -4.00 -0.45 -7.67
N LEU A 39 -4.77 0.43 -7.06
CA LEU A 39 -6.13 0.76 -7.52
C LEU A 39 -6.17 1.91 -8.53
N CYS A 40 -5.28 2.89 -8.39
CA CYS A 40 -5.20 4.06 -9.25
C CYS A 40 -4.38 3.77 -10.49
N SER A 41 -4.99 3.80 -11.67
CA SER A 41 -4.23 3.68 -12.93
C SER A 41 -3.50 4.97 -13.30
N ASN A 42 -4.04 6.14 -12.94
CA ASN A 42 -3.46 7.42 -13.33
C ASN A 42 -2.63 8.02 -12.19
N LEU A 43 -1.53 8.70 -12.53
CA LEU A 43 -0.69 9.37 -11.53
C LEU A 43 -1.43 10.51 -10.84
N HIS A 44 -2.27 11.25 -11.57
CA HIS A 44 -3.08 12.32 -11.01
C HIS A 44 -4.03 11.82 -9.91
N ASP A 45 -4.79 10.75 -10.20
CA ASP A 45 -5.70 10.12 -9.25
C ASP A 45 -4.94 9.60 -8.02
N PHE A 46 -3.78 8.98 -8.24
CA PHE A 46 -2.91 8.54 -7.16
C PHE A 46 -2.43 9.70 -6.29
N HIS A 47 -2.07 10.84 -6.90
CA HIS A 47 -1.67 12.03 -6.16
C HIS A 47 -2.79 12.60 -5.30
N LEU A 48 -4.01 12.66 -5.83
CA LEU A 48 -5.19 13.11 -5.06
C LEU A 48 -5.45 12.17 -3.88
N GLU A 49 -5.41 10.87 -4.10
CA GLU A 49 -5.58 9.87 -3.04
C GLU A 49 -4.47 9.93 -2.00
N ARG A 50 -3.21 10.15 -2.43
CA ARG A 50 -2.08 10.37 -1.51
C ARG A 50 -2.31 11.57 -0.61
N LEU A 51 -2.84 12.68 -1.14
CA LEU A 51 -3.18 13.86 -0.36
C LEU A 51 -4.33 13.58 0.61
N ARG A 52 -5.36 12.86 0.19
CA ARG A 52 -6.44 12.41 1.07
C ARG A 52 -5.92 11.59 2.24
N ILE A 53 -5.06 10.60 1.97
CA ILE A 53 -4.41 9.79 3.02
C ILE A 53 -3.62 10.68 3.98
N LEU A 54 -2.82 11.61 3.46
CA LEU A 54 -2.03 12.53 4.28
C LEU A 54 -2.94 13.31 5.24
N VAL A 55 -4.01 13.91 4.74
CA VAL A 55 -4.97 14.68 5.55
C VAL A 55 -5.62 13.78 6.60
N SER A 56 -6.10 12.59 6.23
CA SER A 56 -6.72 11.66 7.18
C SER A 56 -5.74 11.20 8.28
N LEU A 57 -4.46 11.00 7.96
CA LEU A 57 -3.44 10.65 8.97
C LEU A 57 -3.16 11.82 9.92
N LEU A 58 -3.09 13.05 9.40
CA LEU A 58 -2.91 14.25 10.22
C LEU A 58 -4.09 14.46 11.18
N LEU A 59 -5.33 14.27 10.71
CA LEU A 59 -6.53 14.32 11.55
C LEU A 59 -6.53 13.23 12.65
N ASN A 60 -5.83 12.13 12.42
CA ASN A 60 -5.65 11.03 13.38
C ASN A 60 -4.38 11.19 14.25
N ASN A 61 -3.87 12.41 14.38
CA ASN A 61 -2.72 12.77 15.23
C ASN A 61 -1.39 12.08 14.87
N TYR A 62 -1.21 11.63 13.62
CA TYR A 62 0.09 11.12 13.20
C TYR A 62 1.09 12.26 13.05
N PRO A 63 2.32 12.15 13.62
CA PRO A 63 3.33 13.18 13.47
C PRO A 63 3.71 13.39 12.00
N PRO A 64 3.80 14.63 11.48
CA PRO A 64 4.11 14.89 10.07
C PRO A 64 5.43 14.25 9.60
N ALA A 65 6.47 14.30 10.44
CA ALA A 65 7.76 13.66 10.15
C ALA A 65 7.62 12.14 10.03
N PHE A 66 6.78 11.52 10.85
CA PHE A 66 6.51 10.08 10.79
C PHE A 66 5.81 9.70 9.49
N ILE A 67 4.77 10.45 9.09
CA ILE A 67 4.04 10.22 7.83
C ILE A 67 5.01 10.33 6.64
N ARG A 68 5.80 11.41 6.60
CA ARG A 68 6.82 11.63 5.55
C ARG A 68 7.77 10.44 5.44
N ASN A 69 8.29 9.95 6.57
CA ASN A 69 9.21 8.81 6.57
C ASN A 69 8.55 7.53 6.03
N GLN A 70 7.28 7.26 6.36
CA GLN A 70 6.58 6.09 5.80
C GLN A 70 6.26 6.25 4.31
N PHE A 71 5.95 7.46 3.85
CA PHE A 71 5.74 7.74 2.44
C PHE A 71 7.03 7.56 1.64
N LEU A 72 8.15 8.12 2.12
CA LEU A 72 9.46 7.93 1.51
C LEU A 72 9.84 6.44 1.44
N ARG A 73 9.64 5.70 2.54
CA ARG A 73 9.86 4.26 2.58
C ARG A 73 9.08 3.51 1.50
N PHE A 74 7.82 3.91 1.22
CA PHE A 74 7.05 3.29 0.15
C PHE A 74 7.72 3.43 -1.22
N PHE A 75 8.18 4.64 -1.57
CA PHE A 75 8.85 4.86 -2.85
C PHE A 75 10.21 4.15 -2.92
N GLN A 76 11.00 4.19 -1.84
CA GLN A 76 12.29 3.51 -1.74
C GLN A 76 12.18 2.01 -1.95
N VAL A 77 11.26 1.35 -1.23
CA VAL A 77 11.05 -0.11 -1.32
C VAL A 77 10.64 -0.52 -2.73
N ASN A 78 9.87 0.33 -3.41
CA ASN A 78 9.39 0.05 -4.76
C ASN A 78 10.34 0.52 -5.88
N LYS A 79 11.48 1.14 -5.53
CA LYS A 79 12.47 1.74 -6.44
C LYS A 79 11.88 2.85 -7.32
N ALA A 80 11.07 3.72 -6.71
CA ALA A 80 10.33 4.78 -7.40
C ALA A 80 10.55 6.15 -6.77
N ASP A 81 11.75 6.39 -6.25
CA ASP A 81 12.13 7.66 -5.59
C ASP A 81 12.03 8.88 -6.53
N THR A 82 12.20 8.66 -7.82
CA THR A 82 12.03 9.67 -8.87
C THR A 82 10.62 10.26 -8.89
N LEU A 83 9.59 9.47 -8.60
CA LEU A 83 8.19 9.94 -8.53
C LEU A 83 7.92 10.90 -7.36
N ILE A 84 8.85 11.00 -6.40
CA ILE A 84 8.77 12.03 -5.34
C ILE A 84 9.14 13.40 -5.91
N LYS A 85 10.13 13.43 -6.82
CA LYS A 85 10.75 14.66 -7.32
C LYS A 85 10.11 15.18 -8.60
N ARG A 86 9.59 14.27 -9.44
CA ARG A 86 8.99 14.61 -10.73
C ARG A 86 7.66 13.91 -10.92
N PHE A 87 6.74 14.61 -11.57
CA PHE A 87 5.49 14.06 -12.02
C PHE A 87 5.74 13.36 -13.36
N ASP A 88 5.83 12.03 -13.35
CA ASP A 88 6.20 11.21 -14.51
C ASP A 88 5.24 10.03 -14.64
N ASP A 89 4.31 10.16 -15.58
CA ASP A 89 3.27 9.16 -15.82
C ASP A 89 3.83 7.81 -16.25
N GLN A 90 4.90 7.79 -17.07
CA GLN A 90 5.47 6.54 -17.57
C GLN A 90 6.08 5.71 -16.44
N LEU A 91 6.85 6.36 -15.57
CA LEU A 91 7.39 5.71 -14.37
C LEU A 91 6.28 5.22 -13.44
N TYR A 92 5.22 6.01 -13.28
CA TYR A 92 4.08 5.61 -12.46
C TYR A 92 3.38 4.38 -13.03
N GLN A 93 3.18 4.31 -14.36
CA GLN A 93 2.59 3.13 -15.00
C GLN A 93 3.44 1.88 -14.76
N GLN A 94 4.77 1.99 -14.87
CA GLN A 94 5.66 0.86 -14.58
C GLN A 94 5.52 0.37 -13.13
N LEU A 95 5.46 1.30 -12.17
CA LEU A 95 5.22 0.97 -10.76
C LEU A 95 3.84 0.33 -10.57
N HIS A 96 2.79 0.91 -11.15
CA HIS A 96 1.42 0.41 -11.04
C HIS A 96 1.32 -1.04 -11.56
N GLN A 97 1.82 -1.29 -12.76
CA GLN A 97 1.83 -2.62 -13.37
C GLN A 97 2.61 -3.63 -12.54
N LYS A 98 3.79 -3.23 -12.04
CA LYS A 98 4.61 -4.07 -11.15
C LYS A 98 3.86 -4.42 -9.86
N LEU A 99 3.18 -3.46 -9.25
CA LEU A 99 2.46 -3.66 -7.98
C LEU A 99 1.16 -4.43 -8.14
N LEU A 100 0.47 -4.27 -9.27
CA LEU A 100 -0.77 -4.97 -9.59
C LEU A 100 -0.54 -6.48 -9.74
N HIS A 101 0.54 -6.86 -10.41
CA HIS A 101 0.92 -8.25 -10.65
C HIS A 101 1.82 -8.84 -9.55
N GLN A 102 2.12 -8.07 -8.50
CA GLN A 102 2.93 -8.55 -7.40
C GLN A 102 2.17 -9.66 -6.64
N PRO A 103 2.70 -10.89 -6.58
CA PRO A 103 2.00 -11.98 -5.93
C PRO A 103 1.90 -11.73 -4.42
N THR A 104 0.76 -12.07 -3.86
CA THR A 104 0.54 -12.02 -2.42
C THR A 104 1.34 -13.11 -1.72
N LYS A 105 1.65 -12.94 -0.42
CA LYS A 105 2.32 -13.99 0.37
C LYS A 105 1.59 -15.34 0.27
N ARG A 106 0.26 -15.31 0.22
CA ARG A 106 -0.57 -16.50 0.06
C ARG A 106 -0.37 -17.18 -1.29
N GLU A 107 -0.32 -16.41 -2.37
CA GLU A 107 -0.05 -16.93 -3.72
C GLU A 107 1.38 -17.45 -3.83
N ILE A 108 2.36 -16.76 -3.25
CA ILE A 108 3.75 -17.23 -3.18
C ILE A 108 3.79 -18.59 -2.46
N GLY A 109 3.11 -18.73 -1.32
CA GLY A 109 3.00 -19.99 -0.60
C GLY A 109 2.37 -21.11 -1.44
N LYS A 110 1.25 -20.85 -2.12
CA LYS A 110 0.62 -21.81 -3.03
C LYS A 110 1.52 -22.20 -4.21
N ASN A 111 2.24 -21.24 -4.78
CA ASN A 111 3.16 -21.47 -5.89
C ASN A 111 4.39 -22.28 -5.45
N ALA A 112 4.86 -22.09 -4.21
CA ALA A 112 5.92 -22.92 -3.63
C ALA A 112 5.45 -24.38 -3.44
N ILE A 113 4.25 -24.57 -2.87
CA ILE A 113 3.65 -25.92 -2.69
C ILE A 113 3.46 -26.64 -4.04
N LYS A 114 3.05 -25.92 -5.09
CA LYS A 114 2.92 -26.49 -6.44
C LYS A 114 4.25 -26.88 -7.09
N LYS A 115 5.35 -26.21 -6.74
CA LYS A 115 6.68 -26.48 -7.30
C LYS A 115 7.35 -27.68 -6.63
N ASP A 116 7.11 -27.89 -5.34
CA ASP A 116 7.70 -28.98 -4.56
C ASP A 116 6.61 -29.85 -3.88
N PRO A 117 5.86 -30.66 -4.63
CA PRO A 117 4.75 -31.46 -4.10
C PRO A 117 5.19 -32.55 -3.09
N ILE A 118 6.49 -32.84 -3.03
CA ILE A 118 7.08 -33.88 -2.18
C ILE A 118 7.30 -33.38 -0.74
N LEU A 119 7.50 -32.06 -0.53
CA LEU A 119 7.77 -31.47 0.79
C LEU A 119 6.51 -31.07 1.57
N PHE A 120 5.38 -30.88 0.87
CA PHE A 120 4.10 -30.46 1.46
C PHE A 120 2.96 -31.25 0.83
N PRO A 121 2.68 -32.48 1.30
CA PRO A 121 1.58 -33.26 0.75
C PRO A 121 0.26 -32.51 0.94
N PRO A 122 -0.63 -32.51 -0.08
CA PRO A 122 -1.95 -31.90 0.07
C PRO A 122 -2.70 -32.65 1.16
N VAL A 123 -3.00 -31.97 2.26
CA VAL A 123 -3.85 -32.53 3.32
C VAL A 123 -5.21 -32.76 2.69
N LEU A 124 -5.55 -34.03 2.46
CA LEU A 124 -6.86 -34.46 2.01
C LEU A 124 -7.86 -34.05 3.11
N GLN A 125 -8.68 -33.06 2.81
CA GLN A 125 -9.84 -32.75 3.64
C GLN A 125 -10.88 -33.85 3.36
N THR A 126 -11.02 -34.78 4.29
CA THR A 126 -12.08 -35.80 4.35
C THR A 126 -13.41 -35.18 4.74
#